data_AF-W0ZET9-F1
#
_entry.id   AF-W0ZET9-F1
#
_cell.length_a   1.000
_cell.length_b   1.000
_cell.length_c   1.000
_cell.angle_alpha   90.00
_cell.angle_beta   90.00
_cell.angle_gamma   90.00
#
_symmetry.space_group_name_H-M   'P 1'
#
loop_
_entity.id
_entity.type
_entity.pdbx_description
1 polymer ?
#
loop_
_entity_poly.entity_id
_entity_poly.type
_entity_poly.pdbx_seq_one_letter_code
_entity_poly.pdbx_strand_id
1 'polypeptide(L)'
;MLCAMPQTSKKEQAARAAIDDAAKAAKQARKAAKDFPSKAAKKVRELAAEAEARSDVSKKTLRKKPAKVAAKAKDAAAQVRKATAVALAKVERKAALKAEAERAAADAARAEAEAKQQAASAKALKKAAAKADKAARRAAADADKAVAALEPQDVPADEPQDSDPAAAPVEASDASAVDDPDLARLSVALLRVRVREAGHTGYSRLTKAQLIDLLSS
;
A
#
# COMPACT_ATOMS: atom_id res chain seq x y z
N MET A 1 -35.97 65.93 -24.84
CA MET A 1 -34.50 65.78 -24.94
C MET A 1 -34.06 64.68 -23.99
N LEU A 2 -33.86 63.45 -24.49
CA LEU A 2 -33.23 62.38 -23.71
C LEU A 2 -31.71 62.56 -23.80
N CYS A 3 -31.09 63.07 -22.73
CA CYS A 3 -29.64 63.12 -22.63
C CYS A 3 -29.08 61.69 -22.63
N ALA A 4 -28.45 61.27 -23.73
CA ALA A 4 -27.73 60.02 -23.81
C ALA A 4 -26.61 60.01 -22.77
N MET A 5 -26.68 59.09 -21.80
CA MET A 5 -25.63 58.88 -20.82
C MET A 5 -24.34 58.49 -21.56
N PRO A 6 -23.19 59.13 -21.29
CA PRO A 6 -21.93 58.78 -21.94
C PRO A 6 -21.60 57.33 -21.61
N GLN A 7 -21.54 56.49 -22.66
CA GLN A 7 -21.17 55.09 -22.52
C GLN A 7 -19.78 54.99 -21.89
N THR A 8 -19.65 54.23 -20.80
CA THR A 8 -18.36 53.99 -20.15
C THR A 8 -17.41 53.33 -21.14
N SER A 9 -16.17 53.81 -21.23
CA SER A 9 -15.21 53.20 -22.15
C SER A 9 -14.92 51.74 -21.78
N LYS A 10 -14.59 50.90 -22.77
CA LYS A 10 -14.22 49.48 -22.54
C LYS A 10 -13.15 49.32 -21.47
N LYS A 11 -12.19 50.26 -21.41
CA LYS A 11 -11.12 50.28 -20.40
C LYS A 11 -11.65 50.56 -19.00
N GLU A 12 -12.60 51.50 -18.85
CA GLU A 12 -13.26 51.76 -17.56
C GLU A 12 -14.09 50.57 -17.10
N GLN A 13 -14.82 49.92 -18.02
CA GLN A 13 -15.59 48.71 -17.71
C GLN A 13 -14.66 47.58 -17.23
N ALA A 14 -13.53 47.36 -17.91
CA ALA A 14 -12.53 46.38 -17.48
C ALA A 14 -11.92 46.71 -16.11
N ALA A 15 -11.72 48.00 -15.80
CA ALA A 15 -11.24 48.45 -14.50
C ALA A 15 -12.27 48.16 -13.38
N ARG A 16 -13.57 48.42 -13.64
CA ARG A 16 -14.65 48.08 -12.69
C ARG A 16 -14.72 46.57 -12.44
N ALA A 17 -14.67 45.77 -13.50
CA ALA A 17 -14.66 44.32 -13.38
C ALA A 17 -13.46 43.81 -12.55
N ALA A 18 -12.27 44.40 -12.74
CA ALA A 18 -11.08 44.05 -11.96
C ALA A 18 -11.20 44.45 -10.48
N ILE A 19 -11.80 45.61 -10.18
CA ILE A 19 -12.12 46.06 -8.82
C ILE A 19 -13.07 45.07 -8.14
N ASP A 20 -14.15 44.69 -8.82
CA ASP A 20 -15.14 43.73 -8.31
C ASP A 20 -14.51 42.36 -8.07
N ASP A 21 -13.63 41.91 -8.97
CA ASP A 21 -12.88 40.66 -8.81
C ASP A 21 -11.96 40.70 -7.59
N ALA A 22 -11.23 41.80 -7.39
CA ALA A 22 -10.37 41.99 -6.23
C ALA A 22 -11.18 41.99 -4.91
N ALA A 23 -12.32 42.68 -4.88
CA ALA A 23 -13.21 42.71 -3.72
C ALA A 23 -13.81 41.32 -3.43
N LYS A 24 -14.23 40.57 -4.45
CA LYS A 24 -14.71 39.19 -4.31
C LYS A 24 -13.61 38.27 -3.79
N ALA A 25 -12.40 38.36 -4.35
CA ALA A 25 -11.24 37.60 -3.89
C ALA A 25 -10.91 37.89 -2.43
N ALA A 26 -10.94 39.16 -2.01
CA ALA A 26 -10.72 39.55 -0.62
C ALA A 26 -11.77 38.94 0.32
N LYS A 27 -13.06 38.99 -0.04
CA LYS A 27 -14.15 38.38 0.75
C LYS A 27 -14.00 36.86 0.86
N GLN A 28 -13.70 36.18 -0.25
CA GLN A 28 -13.45 34.74 -0.25
C GLN A 28 -12.25 34.37 0.61
N ALA A 29 -11.15 35.10 0.48
CA ALA A 29 -9.94 34.88 1.26
C ALA A 29 -10.17 35.09 2.76
N ARG A 30 -10.96 36.10 3.17
CA ARG A 30 -11.34 36.28 4.58
C ARG A 30 -12.17 35.12 5.12
N LYS A 31 -13.08 34.56 4.30
CA LYS A 31 -13.85 33.37 4.67
C LYS A 31 -12.94 32.15 4.83
N ALA A 32 -12.09 31.87 3.84
CA ALA A 32 -11.14 30.76 3.88
C ALA A 32 -10.12 30.88 5.03
N ALA A 33 -9.73 32.10 5.40
CA ALA A 33 -8.84 32.37 6.52
C ALA A 33 -9.43 32.05 7.91
N LYS A 34 -10.69 31.59 8.00
CA LYS A 34 -11.24 31.04 9.26
C LYS A 34 -10.76 29.63 9.52
N ASP A 35 -10.56 28.85 8.46
CA ASP A 35 -10.18 27.43 8.53
C ASP A 35 -8.66 27.20 8.44
N PHE A 36 -7.90 28.28 8.22
CA PHE A 36 -6.44 28.22 8.15
C PHE A 36 -5.76 28.31 9.51
N PRO A 37 -4.55 27.73 9.65
CA PRO A 37 -3.74 27.91 10.85
C PRO A 37 -3.42 29.40 11.07
N SER A 38 -3.33 29.82 12.34
CA SER A 38 -3.25 31.23 12.77
C SER A 38 -2.27 32.10 11.96
N LYS A 39 -1.04 31.61 11.72
CA LYS A 39 -0.02 32.34 10.94
C LYS A 39 -0.39 32.52 9.47
N ALA A 40 -1.03 31.52 8.85
CA ALA A 40 -1.48 31.61 7.46
C ALA A 40 -2.76 32.47 7.36
N ALA A 41 -3.69 32.28 8.28
CA ALA A 41 -4.89 33.10 8.41
C ALA A 41 -4.56 34.60 8.49
N LYS A 42 -3.59 34.99 9.33
CA LYS A 42 -3.16 36.39 9.48
C LYS A 42 -2.68 36.99 8.15
N LYS A 43 -1.76 36.31 7.45
CA LYS A 43 -1.23 36.79 6.15
C LYS A 43 -2.32 36.92 5.09
N VAL A 44 -3.24 35.96 5.01
CA VAL A 44 -4.35 36.00 4.05
C VAL A 44 -5.31 37.15 4.38
N ARG A 45 -5.57 37.43 5.66
CA ARG A 45 -6.41 38.57 6.08
C ARG A 45 -5.76 39.93 5.77
N GLU A 46 -4.46 40.06 5.99
CA GLU A 46 -3.70 41.28 5.66
C GLU A 46 -3.75 41.58 4.16
N LEU A 47 -3.45 40.57 3.32
CA LEU A 47 -3.54 40.73 1.86
C LEU A 47 -4.97 40.98 1.37
N ALA A 48 -5.97 40.35 2.01
CA ALA A 48 -7.37 40.61 1.71
C ALA A 48 -7.78 42.05 2.06
N ALA A 49 -7.29 42.60 3.18
CA ALA A 49 -7.51 44.00 3.54
C ALA A 49 -6.82 44.95 2.56
N GLU A 50 -5.59 44.64 2.14
CA GLU A 50 -4.89 45.43 1.12
C GLU A 50 -5.62 45.39 -0.24
N ALA A 51 -6.15 44.23 -0.64
CA ALA A 51 -6.94 44.10 -1.86
C ALA A 51 -8.25 44.88 -1.80
N GLU A 52 -8.94 44.89 -0.65
CA GLU A 52 -10.13 45.72 -0.44
C GLU A 52 -9.80 47.21 -0.52
N ALA A 53 -8.71 47.66 0.13
CA ALA A 53 -8.26 49.05 0.04
C ALA A 53 -7.90 49.47 -1.39
N ARG A 54 -7.31 48.57 -2.18
CA ARG A 54 -7.01 48.82 -3.61
C ARG A 54 -8.24 48.79 -4.51
N SER A 55 -9.35 48.20 -4.04
CA SER A 55 -10.63 48.18 -4.73
C SER A 55 -11.45 49.46 -4.48
N ASP A 56 -11.15 50.20 -3.41
CA ASP A 56 -11.77 51.50 -3.11
C ASP A 56 -11.08 52.64 -3.89
N VAL A 57 -11.50 52.83 -5.14
CA VAL A 57 -10.90 53.81 -6.05
C VAL A 57 -11.92 54.87 -6.45
N SER A 58 -11.51 56.14 -6.35
CA SER A 58 -12.40 57.25 -6.72
C SER A 58 -12.85 57.17 -8.19
N LYS A 59 -14.09 57.58 -8.47
CA LYS A 59 -14.65 57.69 -9.83
C LYS A 59 -13.74 58.51 -10.76
N LYS A 60 -13.06 59.53 -10.23
CA LYS A 60 -12.11 60.37 -10.96
C LYS A 60 -10.87 59.59 -11.38
N THR A 61 -10.30 58.77 -10.49
CA THR A 61 -9.15 57.91 -10.81
C THR A 61 -9.52 56.84 -11.83
N LEU A 62 -10.71 56.25 -11.72
CA LEU A 62 -11.21 55.25 -12.66
C LEU A 62 -11.35 55.83 -14.08
N ARG A 63 -11.87 57.05 -14.22
CA ARG A 63 -11.97 57.76 -15.51
C ARG A 63 -10.62 58.18 -16.08
N LYS A 64 -9.71 58.70 -15.23
CA LYS A 64 -8.40 59.22 -15.68
C LYS A 64 -7.37 58.13 -15.98
N LYS A 65 -7.36 57.04 -15.21
CA LYS A 65 -6.30 56.00 -15.28
C LYS A 65 -6.88 54.58 -15.21
N PRO A 66 -7.84 54.20 -16.07
CA PRO A 66 -8.53 52.92 -15.97
C PRO A 66 -7.58 51.72 -16.06
N ALA A 67 -6.57 51.77 -16.94
CA ALA A 67 -5.60 50.69 -17.10
C ALA A 67 -4.75 50.46 -15.82
N LYS A 68 -4.30 51.53 -15.16
CA LYS A 68 -3.49 51.43 -13.93
C LYS A 68 -4.32 50.92 -12.76
N VAL A 69 -5.60 51.32 -12.70
CA VAL A 69 -6.56 50.80 -11.72
C VAL A 69 -6.80 49.30 -11.93
N ALA A 70 -7.07 48.89 -13.17
CA ALA A 70 -7.28 47.49 -13.53
C ALA A 70 -6.06 46.63 -13.19
N ALA A 71 -4.84 47.09 -13.51
CA ALA A 71 -3.61 46.38 -13.19
C ALA A 71 -3.44 46.18 -11.68
N LYS A 72 -3.54 47.26 -10.88
CA LYS A 72 -3.43 47.18 -9.42
C LYS A 72 -4.45 46.26 -8.77
N ALA A 73 -5.69 46.27 -9.27
CA ALA A 73 -6.76 45.40 -8.78
C ALA A 73 -6.49 43.93 -9.13
N LYS A 74 -6.05 43.64 -10.36
CA LYS A 74 -5.63 42.29 -10.78
C LYS A 74 -4.45 41.77 -9.97
N ASP A 75 -3.43 42.60 -9.74
CA ASP A 75 -2.26 42.22 -8.93
C ASP A 75 -2.67 41.89 -7.49
N ALA A 76 -3.54 42.70 -6.90
CA ALA A 76 -4.06 42.45 -5.56
C ALA A 76 -4.87 41.15 -5.49
N ALA A 77 -5.77 40.90 -6.45
CA ALA A 77 -6.51 39.66 -6.55
C ALA A 77 -5.57 38.44 -6.70
N ALA A 78 -4.53 38.56 -7.54
CA ALA A 78 -3.54 37.50 -7.75
C ALA A 78 -2.73 37.20 -6.48
N GLN A 79 -2.30 38.23 -5.74
CA GLN A 79 -1.56 38.05 -4.47
C GLN A 79 -2.43 37.35 -3.42
N VAL A 80 -3.69 37.75 -3.28
CA VAL A 80 -4.64 37.11 -2.36
C VAL A 80 -4.89 35.66 -2.74
N ARG A 81 -5.13 35.37 -4.03
CA ARG A 81 -5.32 33.99 -4.52
C ARG A 81 -4.07 33.13 -4.28
N LYS A 82 -2.88 33.65 -4.59
CA LYS A 82 -1.61 32.95 -4.35
C LYS A 82 -1.40 32.64 -2.88
N ALA A 83 -1.64 33.59 -1.99
CA ALA A 83 -1.51 33.38 -0.55
C ALA A 83 -2.51 32.34 -0.03
N THR A 84 -3.75 32.38 -0.52
CA THR A 84 -4.79 31.40 -0.20
C THR A 84 -4.40 29.99 -0.67
N ALA A 85 -3.89 29.86 -1.90
CA ALA A 85 -3.41 28.58 -2.44
C ALA A 85 -2.22 28.01 -1.63
N VAL A 86 -1.26 28.86 -1.25
CA VAL A 86 -0.14 28.44 -0.38
C VAL A 86 -0.63 28.00 0.99
N ALA A 87 -1.66 28.67 1.54
CA ALA A 87 -2.26 28.27 2.81
C ALA A 87 -2.97 26.91 2.70
N LEU A 88 -3.75 26.69 1.65
CA LEU A 88 -4.41 25.40 1.36
C LEU A 88 -3.39 24.28 1.20
N ALA A 89 -2.35 24.48 0.38
CA ALA A 89 -1.29 23.49 0.20
C ALA A 89 -0.59 23.10 1.51
N LYS A 90 -0.45 24.04 2.46
CA LYS A 90 0.09 23.73 3.79
C LYS A 90 -0.87 22.89 4.63
N VAL A 91 -2.16 23.16 4.55
CA VAL A 91 -3.19 22.38 5.24
C VAL A 91 -3.26 20.97 4.67
N GLU A 92 -3.28 20.83 3.34
CA GLU A 92 -3.30 19.55 2.64
C GLU A 92 -2.04 18.71 2.92
N ARG A 93 -0.85 19.31 2.85
CA ARG A 93 0.39 18.61 3.23
C ARG A 93 0.36 18.13 4.67
N LYS A 94 -0.15 18.94 5.60
CA LYS A 94 -0.28 18.54 7.00
C LYS A 94 -1.31 17.41 7.16
N ALA A 95 -2.40 17.43 6.41
CA ALA A 95 -3.39 16.36 6.41
C ALA A 95 -2.81 15.05 5.83
N ALA A 96 -2.07 15.13 4.72
CA ALA A 96 -1.40 13.99 4.10
C ALA A 96 -0.39 13.34 5.05
N LEU A 97 0.47 14.13 5.70
CA LEU A 97 1.43 13.62 6.68
C LEU A 97 0.75 12.95 7.89
N LYS A 98 -0.40 13.48 8.33
CA LYS A 98 -1.20 12.84 9.40
C LYS A 98 -1.81 11.53 8.94
N ALA A 99 -2.38 11.49 7.74
CA ALA A 99 -2.97 10.28 7.18
C ALA A 99 -1.91 9.19 6.92
N GLU A 100 -0.71 9.57 6.50
CA GLU A 100 0.43 8.66 6.34
C GLU A 100 0.89 8.10 7.69
N ALA A 101 1.01 8.96 8.70
CA ALA A 101 1.35 8.52 10.06
C ALA A 101 0.29 7.57 10.64
N GLU A 102 -1.00 7.83 10.40
CA GLU A 102 -2.10 6.98 10.84
C GLU A 102 -2.08 5.60 10.14
N ARG A 103 -1.80 5.57 8.82
CA ARG A 103 -1.64 4.32 8.08
C ARG A 103 -0.44 3.52 8.58
N ALA A 104 0.71 4.17 8.78
CA ALA A 104 1.88 3.52 9.34
C ALA A 104 1.61 2.93 10.74
N ALA A 105 0.87 3.65 11.59
CA ALA A 105 0.47 3.13 12.89
C ALA A 105 -0.51 1.95 12.79
N ALA A 106 -1.47 2.00 11.86
CA ALA A 106 -2.40 0.91 11.62
C ALA A 106 -1.70 -0.35 11.08
N ASP A 107 -0.73 -0.19 10.17
CA ASP A 107 0.04 -1.29 9.61
C ASP A 107 0.95 -1.92 10.66
N ALA A 108 1.58 -1.11 11.53
CA ALA A 108 2.35 -1.62 12.67
C ALA A 108 1.45 -2.44 13.63
N ALA A 109 0.25 -1.95 13.95
CA ALA A 109 -0.69 -2.66 14.80
C ALA A 109 -1.17 -3.99 14.18
N ARG A 110 -1.37 -4.03 12.86
CA ARG A 110 -1.70 -5.28 12.14
C ARG A 110 -0.55 -6.26 12.18
N ALA A 111 0.67 -5.81 11.91
CA ALA A 111 1.85 -6.67 11.95
C ALA A 111 2.07 -7.28 13.35
N GLU A 112 1.85 -6.51 14.42
CA GLU A 112 1.90 -7.04 15.79
C GLU A 112 0.81 -8.07 16.07
N ALA A 113 -0.41 -7.85 15.58
CA ALA A 113 -1.51 -8.79 15.74
C ALA A 113 -1.24 -10.11 15.00
N GLU A 114 -0.73 -10.02 13.77
CA GLU A 114 -0.35 -11.19 12.96
C GLU A 114 0.79 -11.97 13.61
N ALA A 115 1.82 -11.28 14.11
CA ALA A 115 2.93 -11.92 14.83
C ALA A 115 2.44 -12.67 16.07
N LYS A 116 1.50 -12.11 16.83
CA LYS A 116 0.89 -12.77 17.99
C LYS A 116 0.07 -14.00 17.57
N GLN A 117 -0.69 -13.92 16.48
CA GLN A 117 -1.44 -15.05 15.94
C GLN A 117 -0.54 -16.18 15.45
N GLN A 118 0.54 -15.86 14.75
CA GLN A 118 1.53 -16.83 14.29
C GLN A 118 2.27 -17.49 15.45
N ALA A 119 2.63 -16.74 16.49
CA ALA A 119 3.24 -17.31 17.69
C ALA A 119 2.26 -18.24 18.42
N ALA A 120 0.96 -17.92 18.45
CA ALA A 120 -0.06 -18.78 19.03
C ALA A 120 -0.26 -20.07 18.22
N SER A 121 -0.35 -19.97 16.89
CA SER A 121 -0.52 -21.14 16.02
C SER A 121 0.72 -22.05 16.04
N ALA A 122 1.93 -21.50 16.03
CA ALA A 122 3.17 -22.27 16.17
C ALA A 122 3.22 -23.05 17.49
N LYS A 123 2.82 -22.42 18.61
CA LYS A 123 2.72 -23.08 19.90
C LYS A 123 1.68 -24.19 19.90
N ALA A 124 0.53 -24.00 19.25
CA ALA A 124 -0.50 -25.01 19.11
C ALA A 124 -0.02 -26.21 18.29
N LEU A 125 0.63 -25.98 17.15
CA LEU A 125 1.20 -27.02 16.30
C LEU A 125 2.29 -27.83 17.03
N LYS A 126 3.18 -27.18 17.79
CA LYS A 126 4.19 -27.88 18.60
C LYS A 126 3.57 -28.79 19.65
N LYS A 127 2.48 -28.35 20.31
CA LYS A 127 1.75 -29.19 21.26
C LYS A 127 1.06 -30.38 20.57
N ALA A 128 0.47 -30.16 19.40
CA ALA A 128 -0.17 -31.23 18.62
C ALA A 128 0.86 -32.28 18.16
N ALA A 129 2.01 -31.84 17.64
CA ALA A 129 3.10 -32.72 17.24
C ALA A 129 3.64 -33.56 18.40
N ALA A 130 3.86 -32.94 19.58
CA ALA A 130 4.32 -33.67 20.77
C ALA A 130 3.30 -34.72 21.26
N LYS A 131 1.99 -34.43 21.13
CA LYS A 131 0.93 -35.39 21.47
C LYS A 131 0.90 -36.56 20.48
N ALA A 132 1.09 -36.28 19.18
CA ALA A 132 1.17 -37.29 18.14
C ALA A 132 2.39 -38.21 18.31
N ASP A 133 3.57 -37.65 18.59
CA ASP A 133 4.79 -38.43 18.87
C ASP A 133 4.61 -39.37 20.07
N LYS A 134 4.03 -38.85 21.17
CA LYS A 134 3.72 -39.68 22.35
C LYS A 134 2.74 -40.81 22.04
N ALA A 135 1.75 -40.57 21.19
CA ALA A 135 0.79 -41.59 20.78
C ALA A 135 1.46 -42.65 19.88
N ALA A 136 2.29 -42.23 18.94
CA ALA A 136 3.06 -43.13 18.08
C ALA A 136 4.00 -44.03 18.88
N ARG A 137 4.73 -43.48 19.87
CA ARG A 137 5.60 -44.28 20.76
C ARG A 137 4.84 -45.34 21.57
N ARG A 138 3.63 -45.01 22.02
CA ARG A 138 2.78 -45.98 22.74
C ARG A 138 2.30 -47.08 21.81
N ALA A 139 1.81 -46.72 20.62
CA ALA A 139 1.38 -47.69 19.62
C ALA A 139 2.52 -48.63 19.18
N ALA A 140 3.75 -48.11 19.04
CA ALA A 140 4.92 -48.92 18.75
C ALA A 140 5.24 -49.91 19.88
N ALA A 141 5.25 -49.45 21.15
CA ALA A 141 5.49 -50.33 22.29
C ALA A 141 4.39 -51.40 22.46
N ASP A 142 3.13 -51.05 22.19
CA ASP A 142 2.02 -52.02 22.19
C ASP A 142 2.17 -53.06 21.06
N ALA A 143 2.65 -52.64 19.89
CA ALA A 143 2.95 -53.54 18.78
C ALA A 143 4.13 -54.48 19.10
N ASP A 144 5.23 -53.97 19.65
CA ASP A 144 6.39 -54.78 20.07
C ASP A 144 5.97 -55.83 21.11
N LYS A 145 5.11 -55.45 22.07
CA LYS A 145 4.57 -56.38 23.07
C LYS A 145 3.67 -57.45 22.44
N ALA A 146 2.89 -57.10 21.42
CA ALA A 146 2.05 -58.05 20.70
C ALA A 146 2.91 -59.05 19.90
N VAL A 147 4.01 -58.59 19.29
CA VAL A 147 4.97 -59.45 18.58
C VAL A 147 5.67 -60.41 19.55
N ALA A 148 6.16 -59.91 20.69
CA ALA A 148 6.82 -60.75 21.71
C ALA A 148 5.88 -61.80 22.33
N ALA A 149 4.56 -61.55 22.36
CA ALA A 149 3.58 -62.53 22.82
C ALA A 149 3.28 -63.64 21.78
N LEU A 150 3.67 -63.43 20.51
CA LEU A 150 3.51 -64.38 19.41
C LEU A 150 4.79 -65.20 19.14
N GLU A 151 5.93 -64.86 19.77
CA GLU A 151 7.13 -65.71 19.74
C GLU A 151 6.93 -66.95 20.63
N PRO A 152 6.92 -68.18 20.08
CA PRO A 152 6.89 -69.40 20.87
C PRO A 152 8.22 -69.62 21.61
N GLN A 153 8.15 -70.12 22.86
CA GLN A 153 9.34 -70.59 23.58
C GLN A 153 9.91 -71.83 22.88
N ASP A 154 10.92 -71.63 22.04
CA ASP A 154 11.81 -72.69 21.59
C ASP A 154 13.05 -72.78 22.50
N VAL A 155 13.28 -74.00 22.97
CA VAL A 155 14.38 -74.49 23.81
C VAL A 155 15.71 -74.48 23.04
N PRO A 156 16.87 -74.39 23.72
CA PRO A 156 18.16 -74.31 23.05
C PRO A 156 18.65 -75.70 22.62
N ALA A 157 19.12 -75.80 21.38
CA ALA A 157 20.00 -76.86 20.93
C ALA A 157 21.12 -76.24 20.07
N ASP A 158 22.36 -76.28 20.60
CA ASP A 158 23.62 -76.65 19.93
C ASP A 158 23.46 -77.16 18.47
N GLU A 159 24.31 -76.94 17.47
CA GLU A 159 25.62 -76.28 17.28
C GLU A 159 25.88 -76.29 15.72
N PRO A 160 27.09 -76.07 15.12
CA PRO A 160 27.36 -74.97 14.17
C PRO A 160 27.76 -75.38 12.71
N GLN A 161 28.31 -74.40 11.96
CA GLN A 161 28.98 -74.43 10.63
C GLN A 161 28.09 -74.18 9.41
N ASP A 162 28.48 -73.51 8.32
CA ASP A 162 29.64 -72.71 7.89
C ASP A 162 29.24 -72.04 6.53
N SER A 163 29.99 -71.01 6.12
CA SER A 163 30.13 -70.49 4.73
C SER A 163 29.23 -69.33 4.24
N ASP A 164 29.84 -68.15 4.22
CA ASP A 164 29.65 -67.03 3.28
C ASP A 164 30.53 -67.29 2.01
N PRO A 165 30.56 -66.49 0.91
CA PRO A 165 29.64 -65.48 0.36
C PRO A 165 29.31 -65.70 -1.16
N ALA A 166 28.41 -64.89 -1.73
CA ALA A 166 28.60 -64.13 -3.00
C ALA A 166 27.30 -63.87 -3.80
N ALA A 167 26.87 -62.62 -3.71
CA ALA A 167 26.38 -61.68 -4.74
C ALA A 167 25.81 -62.15 -6.12
N ALA A 168 24.58 -61.63 -6.34
CA ALA A 168 23.98 -61.07 -7.57
C ALA A 168 23.56 -62.07 -8.69
N PRO A 169 22.67 -61.71 -9.65
CA PRO A 169 22.10 -60.39 -10.00
C PRO A 169 20.57 -60.40 -10.29
N VAL A 170 19.92 -59.22 -10.37
CA VAL A 170 18.87 -58.98 -11.39
C VAL A 170 18.80 -57.50 -11.75
N GLU A 171 18.93 -57.27 -13.05
CA GLU A 171 18.94 -56.02 -13.79
C GLU A 171 17.55 -55.40 -14.01
N ALA A 172 17.61 -54.19 -14.55
CA ALA A 172 16.64 -53.53 -15.42
C ALA A 172 15.49 -52.77 -14.74
N SER A 173 15.58 -51.44 -14.74
CA SER A 173 15.12 -50.74 -15.94
C SER A 173 15.68 -49.33 -16.06
N ASP A 174 16.05 -49.05 -17.30
CA ASP A 174 16.41 -47.80 -17.93
C ASP A 174 15.22 -46.82 -17.98
N ALA A 175 15.54 -45.58 -18.39
CA ALA A 175 14.65 -44.58 -18.99
C ALA A 175 13.72 -43.73 -18.09
N SER A 176 14.12 -42.46 -17.95
CA SER A 176 13.36 -41.30 -18.43
C SER A 176 11.84 -41.31 -18.30
N ALA A 177 11.34 -40.46 -17.40
CA ALA A 177 10.16 -39.58 -17.50
C ALA A 177 9.61 -39.39 -16.10
N VAL A 178 10.12 -38.40 -15.36
CA VAL A 178 9.51 -37.98 -14.10
C VAL A 178 8.28 -37.15 -14.46
N ASP A 179 7.20 -37.81 -14.88
CA ASP A 179 5.89 -37.21 -15.09
C ASP A 179 5.25 -36.85 -13.76
N ASP A 180 5.74 -35.76 -13.17
CA ASP A 180 4.96 -34.65 -12.64
C ASP A 180 3.77 -34.83 -11.66
N PRO A 181 3.70 -35.83 -10.76
CA PRO A 181 2.63 -35.85 -9.75
C PRO A 181 3.00 -34.93 -8.58
N ASP A 182 4.28 -34.55 -8.47
CA ASP A 182 4.83 -33.79 -7.37
C ASP A 182 4.61 -32.28 -7.56
N LEU A 183 4.80 -31.74 -8.79
CA LEU A 183 4.52 -30.31 -9.05
C LEU A 183 3.02 -30.00 -8.92
N ALA A 184 2.15 -30.92 -9.30
CA ALA A 184 0.70 -30.77 -9.14
C ALA A 184 0.26 -30.62 -7.67
N ARG A 185 1.01 -31.20 -6.72
CA ARG A 185 0.76 -31.10 -5.28
C ARG A 185 1.29 -29.81 -4.67
N LEU A 186 2.19 -29.11 -5.34
CA LEU A 186 2.75 -27.85 -4.85
C LEU A 186 1.75 -26.70 -4.93
N SER A 187 1.90 -25.76 -3.99
CA SER A 187 1.18 -24.49 -4.02
C SER A 187 1.78 -23.56 -5.07
N VAL A 188 0.99 -22.60 -5.56
CA VAL A 188 1.44 -21.59 -6.55
C VAL A 188 2.68 -20.82 -6.06
N ALA A 189 2.79 -20.59 -4.74
CA ALA A 189 3.96 -19.92 -4.17
C ALA A 189 5.24 -20.75 -4.31
N LEU A 190 5.18 -22.06 -4.03
CA LEU A 190 6.32 -22.96 -4.16
C LEU A 190 6.72 -23.17 -5.62
N LEU A 191 5.74 -23.25 -6.53
CA LEU A 191 6.01 -23.32 -7.96
C LEU A 191 6.75 -22.07 -8.46
N ARG A 192 6.36 -20.87 -8.01
CA ARG A 192 7.05 -19.62 -8.37
C ARG A 192 8.48 -19.54 -7.83
N VAL A 193 8.75 -20.16 -6.68
CA VAL A 193 10.12 -20.26 -6.14
C VAL A 193 10.96 -21.18 -7.04
N ARG A 194 10.46 -22.37 -7.39
CA ARG A 194 11.17 -23.27 -8.33
C ARG A 194 11.39 -22.64 -9.70
N VAL A 195 10.40 -21.94 -10.24
CA VAL A 195 10.51 -21.21 -11.52
C VAL A 195 11.59 -20.11 -11.46
N ARG A 196 11.75 -19.45 -10.30
CA ARG A 196 12.82 -18.47 -10.08
C ARG A 196 14.19 -19.15 -9.99
N GLU A 197 14.28 -20.28 -9.31
CA GLU A 197 15.51 -21.08 -9.19
C GLU A 197 15.97 -21.63 -10.55
N ALA A 198 15.02 -21.97 -11.42
CA ALA A 198 15.24 -22.32 -12.81
C ALA A 198 15.56 -21.10 -13.71
N GLY A 199 15.60 -19.88 -13.16
CA GLY A 199 16.06 -18.67 -13.86
C GLY A 199 15.03 -18.03 -14.79
N HIS A 200 13.79 -18.50 -14.82
CA HIS A 200 12.74 -17.87 -15.63
C HIS A 200 12.30 -16.54 -15.01
N THR A 201 11.90 -15.59 -15.85
CA THR A 201 11.36 -14.27 -15.44
C THR A 201 9.93 -14.09 -15.97
N GLY A 202 9.16 -13.15 -15.43
CA GLY A 202 7.78 -12.88 -15.90
C GLY A 202 6.70 -13.86 -15.43
N TYR A 203 7.05 -14.83 -14.58
CA TYR A 203 6.14 -15.88 -14.09
C TYR A 203 5.06 -15.41 -13.09
N SER A 204 5.09 -14.16 -12.63
CA SER A 204 4.18 -13.64 -11.60
C SER A 204 2.71 -13.63 -12.01
N ARG A 205 2.43 -13.59 -13.32
CA ARG A 205 1.07 -13.58 -13.88
C ARG A 205 0.58 -14.94 -14.35
N LEU A 206 1.44 -15.97 -14.30
CA LEU A 206 1.09 -17.31 -14.74
C LEU A 206 0.19 -18.01 -13.72
N THR A 207 -0.74 -18.80 -14.26
CA THR A 207 -1.64 -19.68 -13.50
C THR A 207 -0.90 -20.94 -13.04
N LYS A 208 -1.48 -21.71 -12.11
CA LYS A 208 -0.85 -22.92 -11.56
C LYS A 208 -0.46 -23.92 -12.65
N ALA A 209 -1.36 -24.18 -13.61
CA ALA A 209 -1.11 -25.08 -14.73
C ALA A 209 0.06 -24.57 -15.60
N GLN A 210 0.03 -23.29 -15.98
CA GLN A 210 1.10 -22.68 -16.78
C GLN A 210 2.47 -22.68 -16.09
N LEU A 211 2.51 -22.64 -14.76
CA LEU A 211 3.75 -22.76 -13.99
C LEU A 211 4.28 -24.19 -13.95
N ILE A 212 3.39 -25.19 -14.00
CA ILE A 212 3.77 -26.61 -14.08
C ILE A 212 4.31 -26.87 -15.49
N ASP A 213 3.55 -26.51 -16.54
CA ASP A 213 3.96 -26.70 -17.94
C ASP A 213 5.34 -26.09 -18.24
N LEU A 214 5.65 -24.94 -17.62
CA LEU A 214 6.91 -24.22 -17.79
C LEU A 214 8.09 -24.88 -17.03
N LEU A 215 7.83 -25.65 -15.98
CA LEU A 215 8.83 -26.43 -15.26
C LEU A 215 9.01 -27.84 -15.83
N SER A 216 8.03 -28.33 -16.59
CA SER A 216 8.06 -29.62 -17.30
C SER A 216 8.70 -29.53 -18.70
N SER A 217 9.02 -28.31 -19.17
CA SER A 217 9.69 -28.02 -20.45
C SER A 217 11.20 -27.93 -20.30
#